data_AF-K7TQI0-F1
#
_entry.id   AF-K7TQI0-F1
#
_cell.length_a   1.000
_cell.length_b   1.000
_cell.length_c   1.000
_cell.angle_alpha   90.00
_cell.angle_beta   90.00
_cell.angle_gamma   90.00
#
_symmetry.space_group_name_H-M   'P 1'
#
loop_
_entity.id
_entity.type
_entity.pdbx_description
1 polymer ?
#
loop_
_entity_poly.entity_id
_entity_poly.type
_entity_poly.pdbx_seq_one_letter_code
_entity_poly.pdbx_strand_id
1 'polypeptide(L)'
;MKFDGAGDVAWVESSSDNVHVYDFHAVYSFSYKVPVLYFRGYHTSGQLLTLDEVKEGLPSHSQKVLSESKWTFITQEEHPHLSKPWLALHPCATSGWMKLLLEETEATDKEHSVQYLPAWLSVVGQAVGLKIPLELHSNS
;
A
#
# COMPACT_ATOMS: atom_id res chain seq x y z
N MET A 1 44.77 45.56 -0.16
CA MET A 1 44.71 44.09 -0.19
C MET A 1 44.42 43.57 1.21
N LYS A 2 43.15 43.26 1.48
CA LYS A 2 42.69 42.24 2.42
C LYS A 2 41.19 42.05 2.14
N PHE A 3 40.82 40.91 1.59
CA PHE A 3 39.43 40.52 1.39
C PHE A 3 39.05 39.60 2.55
N ASP A 4 38.26 40.11 3.49
CA ASP A 4 37.61 39.29 4.51
C ASP A 4 36.18 39.03 4.04
N GLY A 5 36.03 37.99 3.22
CA GLY A 5 34.73 37.48 2.77
C GLY A 5 34.32 36.32 3.66
N ALA A 6 33.57 36.60 4.73
CA ALA A 6 32.83 35.59 5.47
C ALA A 6 31.68 35.10 4.57
N GLY A 7 31.94 34.03 3.81
CA GLY A 7 30.92 33.32 3.06
C GLY A 7 29.99 32.61 4.03
N ASP A 8 28.83 33.22 4.24
CA ASP A 8 27.68 32.59 4.87
C ASP A 8 27.22 31.47 3.93
N VAL A 9 27.69 30.25 4.17
CA VAL A 9 27.20 29.06 3.47
C VAL A 9 25.85 28.74 4.12
N ALA A 10 24.84 29.48 3.69
CA ALA A 10 23.46 29.16 3.96
C ALA A 10 23.20 27.77 3.41
N TRP A 11 23.17 26.79 4.30
CA TRP A 11 22.63 25.47 4.01
C TRP A 11 21.20 25.69 3.55
N VAL A 12 21.00 25.66 2.24
CA VAL A 12 19.68 25.45 1.69
C VAL A 12 19.35 24.01 2.08
N GLU A 13 18.71 23.84 3.24
CA GLU A 13 17.89 22.68 3.47
C GLU A 13 16.84 22.69 2.38
N SER A 14 17.18 22.02 1.28
CA SER A 14 16.17 21.55 0.34
C SER A 14 15.23 20.72 1.19
N SER A 15 14.08 21.27 1.57
CA SER A 15 12.92 20.47 1.92
C SER A 15 12.47 19.77 0.63
N SER A 16 13.31 18.86 0.15
CA SER A 16 12.87 17.78 -0.70
C SER A 16 11.89 17.04 0.17
N ASP A 17 10.59 17.31 -0.01
CA ASP A 17 9.54 16.40 0.40
C ASP A 17 10.07 14.99 0.10
N ASN A 18 10.10 14.13 1.11
CA ASN A 18 10.64 12.78 1.00
C ASN A 18 9.65 11.96 0.17
N VAL A 19 9.61 12.25 -1.14
CA VAL A 19 8.67 11.67 -2.09
C VAL A 19 9.14 10.24 -2.35
N HIS A 20 8.35 9.29 -1.87
CA HIS A 20 8.57 7.88 -2.15
C HIS A 20 7.69 7.44 -3.32
N VAL A 21 8.26 6.63 -4.22
CA VAL A 21 7.52 6.00 -5.31
C VAL A 21 7.14 4.60 -4.89
N TYR A 22 5.92 4.15 -5.18
CA TYR A 22 5.45 2.82 -4.82
C TYR A 22 4.92 2.04 -6.02
N ASP A 23 5.33 0.78 -6.12
CA ASP A 23 4.74 -0.22 -7.01
C ASP A 23 3.75 -1.08 -6.22
N PHE A 24 2.57 -1.32 -6.78
CA PHE A 24 1.54 -2.19 -6.20
C PHE A 24 1.09 -3.24 -7.21
N HIS A 25 1.15 -4.51 -6.84
CA HIS A 25 0.67 -5.64 -7.64
C HIS A 25 -0.42 -6.41 -6.89
N ALA A 26 -1.59 -6.54 -7.50
CA ALA A 26 -2.63 -7.44 -7.04
C ALA A 26 -2.48 -8.79 -7.75
N VAL A 27 -2.16 -9.85 -6.99
CA VAL A 27 -1.90 -11.18 -7.53
C VAL A 27 -2.84 -12.20 -6.88
N TYR A 28 -3.48 -13.04 -7.69
CA TYR A 28 -4.37 -14.06 -7.15
C TYR A 28 -3.60 -15.21 -6.50
N SER A 29 -3.91 -15.51 -5.24
CA SER A 29 -3.38 -16.69 -4.55
C SER A 29 -4.31 -17.88 -4.76
N PHE A 30 -3.81 -18.92 -5.43
CA PHE A 30 -4.56 -20.17 -5.58
C PHE A 30 -4.80 -20.91 -4.26
N SER A 31 -3.86 -20.81 -3.31
CA SER A 31 -3.96 -21.47 -2.01
C SER A 31 -5.04 -20.85 -1.13
N TYR A 32 -5.11 -19.51 -1.09
CA TYR A 32 -6.08 -18.77 -0.26
C TYR A 32 -7.37 -18.44 -1.02
N LYS A 33 -7.37 -18.57 -2.35
CA LYS A 33 -8.47 -18.23 -3.26
C LYS A 33 -8.91 -16.76 -3.18
N VAL A 34 -7.95 -15.87 -2.98
CA VAL A 34 -8.16 -14.43 -2.81
C VAL A 34 -7.01 -13.65 -3.49
N PRO A 35 -7.24 -12.39 -3.89
CA PRO A 35 -6.15 -11.50 -4.28
C PRO A 35 -5.25 -11.17 -3.08
N VAL A 36 -3.95 -11.07 -3.36
CA VAL A 36 -2.87 -10.68 -2.44
C VAL A 36 -2.26 -9.39 -2.97
N LEU A 37 -2.09 -8.41 -2.09
CA LEU A 37 -1.44 -7.16 -2.45
C LEU A 37 0.05 -7.25 -2.14
N TYR A 38 0.87 -7.27 -3.18
CA TYR A 38 2.31 -7.10 -3.11
C TYR A 38 2.67 -5.64 -3.37
N PHE A 39 3.63 -5.10 -2.65
CA PHE A 39 4.07 -3.73 -2.87
C PHE A 39 5.55 -3.52 -2.51
N ARG A 40 6.10 -2.44 -3.06
CA ARG A 40 7.47 -1.96 -2.80
C ARG A 40 7.50 -0.45 -2.87
N GLY A 41 8.26 0.15 -1.97
CA GLY A 41 8.57 1.57 -2.01
C GLY A 41 10.00 1.80 -2.49
N TYR A 42 10.24 2.96 -3.07
CA TYR A 42 11.55 3.42 -3.52
C TYR A 42 11.75 4.88 -3.11
N HIS A 43 12.98 5.18 -2.69
CA HIS A 43 13.51 6.54 -2.68
C HIS A 43 13.54 7.12 -4.10
N THR A 44 13.54 8.44 -4.23
CA THR A 44 13.71 9.11 -5.55
C THR A 44 15.04 8.75 -6.23
N SER A 45 16.03 8.28 -5.46
CA SER A 45 17.30 7.74 -5.95
C SER A 45 17.18 6.35 -6.59
N GLY A 46 16.01 5.69 -6.50
CA GLY A 46 15.76 4.33 -6.98
C GLY A 46 16.11 3.23 -5.97
N GLN A 47 16.61 3.58 -4.78
CA GLN A 47 16.87 2.61 -3.70
C GLN A 47 15.55 2.11 -3.09
N LEU A 48 15.45 0.80 -2.85
CA LEU A 48 14.29 0.21 -2.17
C LEU A 48 14.16 0.71 -0.73
N LEU A 49 12.91 1.00 -0.32
CA LEU A 49 12.57 1.23 1.07
C LEU A 49 12.59 -0.08 1.86
N THR A 50 13.08 0.01 3.09
CA THR A 50 12.95 -1.03 4.11
C THR A 50 11.53 -1.08 4.67
N LEU A 51 11.20 -2.16 5.37
CA LEU A 51 9.90 -2.31 6.03
C LEU A 51 9.64 -1.18 7.05
N ASP A 52 10.67 -0.74 7.76
CA ASP A 52 10.55 0.30 8.78
C ASP A 52 10.32 1.67 8.12
N GLU A 53 11.06 2.01 7.07
CA GLU A 53 10.83 3.23 6.29
C GLU A 53 9.42 3.28 5.67
N VAL A 54 8.93 2.15 5.18
CA VAL A 54 7.54 2.04 4.71
C VAL A 54 6.58 2.34 5.86
N LYS A 55 6.71 1.66 7.01
CA LYS A 55 5.79 1.83 8.15
C LYS A 55 5.78 3.27 8.67
N GLU A 56 6.94 3.91 8.74
CA GLU A 56 7.08 5.30 9.16
C GLU A 56 6.46 6.26 8.12
N GLY A 57 6.58 5.95 6.83
CA GLY A 57 6.01 6.73 5.73
C GLY A 57 4.50 6.56 5.53
N LEU A 58 3.87 5.59 6.19
CA LEU A 58 2.42 5.39 6.09
C LEU A 58 1.65 6.50 6.81
N PRO A 59 0.47 6.93 6.30
CA PRO A 59 -0.41 7.84 7.02
C PRO A 59 -0.79 7.29 8.41
N SER A 60 -1.01 8.17 9.39
CA SER A 60 -1.32 7.74 10.78
C SER A 60 -2.53 6.79 10.87
N HIS A 61 -3.54 6.98 10.00
CA HIS A 61 -4.68 6.04 9.91
C HIS A 61 -4.23 4.64 9.45
N SER A 62 -3.38 4.56 8.43
CA SER A 62 -2.83 3.29 7.92
C SER A 62 -1.98 2.58 8.97
N GLN A 63 -1.15 3.32 9.71
CA GLN A 63 -0.38 2.78 10.84
C GLN A 63 -1.30 2.21 11.92
N LYS A 64 -2.37 2.94 12.27
CA LYS A 64 -3.40 2.49 13.23
C LYS A 64 -4.09 1.22 12.75
N VAL A 65 -4.51 1.17 11.49
CA VAL A 65 -5.10 -0.03 10.86
C VAL A 65 -4.14 -1.21 10.99
N LEU A 66 -2.87 -1.06 10.66
CA LEU A 66 -1.87 -2.13 10.78
C LEU A 66 -1.60 -2.55 12.23
N SER A 67 -1.64 -1.61 13.18
CA SER A 67 -1.39 -1.91 14.60
C SER A 67 -2.58 -2.55 15.31
N GLU A 68 -3.80 -2.17 14.94
CA GLU A 68 -5.03 -2.63 15.60
C GLU A 68 -5.67 -3.83 14.90
N SER A 69 -5.41 -4.00 13.60
CA SER A 69 -6.01 -5.09 12.83
C SER A 69 -5.25 -6.38 13.07
N LYS A 70 -5.91 -7.33 13.75
CA LYS A 70 -5.46 -8.73 13.83
C LYS A 70 -5.46 -9.44 12.48
N TRP A 71 -6.07 -8.83 11.48
CA TRP A 71 -6.40 -9.43 10.18
C TRP A 71 -5.49 -8.96 9.05
N THR A 72 -4.72 -7.89 9.26
CA THR A 72 -3.91 -7.27 8.20
C THR A 72 -2.52 -6.94 8.74
N PHE A 73 -1.53 -7.74 8.36
CA PHE A 73 -0.15 -7.48 8.70
C PHE A 73 0.73 -7.58 7.44
N ILE A 74 1.81 -6.79 7.43
CA ILE A 74 2.80 -6.79 6.37
C ILE A 74 3.79 -7.92 6.64
N THR A 75 4.04 -8.74 5.63
CA THR A 75 5.06 -9.80 5.61
C THR A 75 6.01 -9.58 4.44
N GLN A 76 7.18 -10.21 4.47
CA GLN A 76 8.11 -10.26 3.34
C GLN A 76 7.99 -11.61 2.66
N GLU A 77 7.63 -11.61 1.38
CA GLU A 77 7.41 -12.81 0.57
C GLU A 77 8.11 -12.71 -0.79
N GLU A 78 8.37 -13.85 -1.43
CA GLU A 78 8.83 -13.85 -2.82
C GLU A 78 7.66 -13.57 -3.77
N HIS A 79 7.82 -12.64 -4.69
CA HIS A 79 6.77 -12.32 -5.65
C HIS A 79 6.58 -13.48 -6.65
N PRO A 80 5.35 -14.01 -6.84
CA PRO A 80 5.09 -15.22 -7.62
C PRO A 80 5.60 -15.21 -9.07
N HIS A 81 5.75 -14.03 -9.65
CA HIS A 81 6.16 -13.84 -11.06
C HIS A 81 7.53 -13.18 -11.25
N LEU A 82 8.16 -12.66 -10.19
CA LEU A 82 9.33 -11.78 -10.33
C LEU A 82 10.58 -12.26 -9.58
N SER A 83 10.50 -13.38 -8.86
CA SER A 83 11.61 -14.03 -8.15
C SER A 83 12.48 -13.08 -7.31
N LYS A 84 11.84 -12.11 -6.66
CA LYS A 84 12.47 -11.11 -5.80
C LYS A 84 11.60 -10.91 -4.55
N PRO A 85 12.18 -10.45 -3.42
CA PRO A 85 11.42 -10.25 -2.18
C PRO A 85 10.56 -8.98 -2.21
N TRP A 86 9.26 -9.10 -2.04
CA TRP A 86 8.31 -8.01 -1.95
C TRP A 86 7.69 -7.96 -0.56
N LEU A 87 7.21 -6.78 -0.17
CA LEU A 87 6.29 -6.71 0.96
C LEU A 87 4.91 -7.16 0.48
N ALA A 88 4.18 -7.88 1.33
CA ALA A 88 2.85 -8.36 1.03
C ALA A 88 1.93 -8.17 2.22
N LEU A 89 0.66 -7.86 1.97
CA LEU A 89 -0.38 -8.02 2.99
C LEU A 89 -0.78 -9.48 3.05
N HIS A 90 -0.61 -10.10 4.21
CA HIS A 90 -0.84 -11.54 4.34
C HIS A 90 -2.32 -11.89 4.11
N PRO A 91 -2.64 -12.89 3.27
CA PRO A 91 -4.01 -13.10 2.81
C PRO A 91 -4.91 -13.90 3.75
N CYS A 92 -4.41 -14.42 4.88
CA CYS A 92 -5.16 -15.39 5.70
C CYS A 92 -6.54 -14.92 6.17
N ALA A 93 -6.71 -13.64 6.40
CA ALA A 93 -7.98 -13.05 6.82
C ALA A 93 -8.90 -12.67 5.66
N THR A 94 -8.37 -12.60 4.44
CA THR A 94 -9.00 -11.92 3.29
C THR A 94 -10.34 -12.51 2.93
N SER A 95 -10.43 -13.82 2.87
CA SER A 95 -11.70 -14.50 2.55
C SER A 95 -12.77 -14.23 3.60
N GLY A 96 -12.39 -14.20 4.88
CA GLY A 96 -13.32 -13.98 5.99
C GLY A 96 -13.95 -12.60 5.97
N TRP A 97 -13.15 -11.54 5.81
CA TRP A 97 -13.71 -10.18 5.79
C TRP A 97 -14.38 -9.82 4.47
N MET A 98 -13.91 -10.33 3.33
CA MET A 98 -14.61 -10.12 2.06
C MET A 98 -16.01 -10.74 2.05
N LYS A 99 -16.17 -11.88 2.71
CA LYS A 99 -17.47 -12.50 2.91
C LYS A 99 -18.39 -11.58 3.71
N LEU A 100 -17.92 -11.03 4.83
CA LEU A 100 -18.72 -10.11 5.67
C LEU A 100 -19.11 -8.83 4.92
N LEU A 101 -18.19 -8.24 4.14
CA LEU A 101 -18.46 -7.00 3.40
C LEU A 101 -19.49 -7.18 2.27
N LEU A 102 -19.50 -8.33 1.61
CA LEU A 102 -20.39 -8.59 0.48
C LEU A 102 -21.73 -9.22 0.90
N GLU A 103 -21.77 -9.91 2.05
CA GLU A 103 -23.03 -10.43 2.62
C GLU A 103 -23.98 -9.32 3.09
N GLU A 104 -23.49 -8.12 3.39
CA GLU A 104 -24.34 -6.95 3.71
C GLU A 104 -25.09 -6.37 2.50
N THR A 105 -24.76 -6.82 1.29
CA THR A 105 -25.38 -6.35 0.04
C THR A 105 -26.35 -7.38 -0.53
N GLU A 106 -27.64 -7.01 -0.66
CA GLU A 106 -28.73 -7.74 -1.36
C GLU A 106 -28.50 -7.81 -2.89
N ALA A 107 -27.27 -8.00 -3.32
CA ALA A 107 -26.86 -8.03 -4.71
C ALA A 107 -26.85 -9.45 -5.25
N THR A 108 -27.04 -9.59 -6.56
CA THR A 108 -27.02 -10.90 -7.24
C THR A 108 -25.60 -11.47 -7.31
N ASP A 109 -25.44 -12.79 -7.45
CA ASP A 109 -24.12 -13.44 -7.58
C ASP A 109 -23.19 -12.79 -8.64
N LYS A 110 -23.77 -12.30 -9.73
CA LYS A 110 -23.02 -11.60 -10.79
C LYS A 110 -22.54 -10.23 -10.33
N GLU A 111 -23.35 -9.50 -9.58
CA GLU A 111 -23.03 -8.18 -9.08
C GLU A 111 -21.98 -8.24 -7.95
N HIS A 112 -22.06 -9.25 -7.08
CA HIS A 112 -21.03 -9.54 -6.07
C HIS A 112 -19.66 -9.78 -6.69
N SER A 113 -19.60 -10.47 -7.84
CA SER A 113 -18.33 -10.74 -8.52
C SER A 113 -17.67 -9.46 -9.07
N VAL A 114 -18.46 -8.50 -9.55
CA VAL A 114 -17.97 -7.21 -10.07
C VAL A 114 -17.53 -6.29 -8.93
N GLN A 115 -18.17 -6.39 -7.77
CA GLN A 115 -17.87 -5.58 -6.60
C GLN A 115 -16.70 -6.12 -5.76
N TYR A 116 -16.30 -7.38 -5.93
CA TYR A 116 -15.26 -8.00 -5.12
C TYR A 116 -13.93 -7.24 -5.16
N LEU A 117 -13.39 -6.97 -6.36
CA LEU A 117 -12.09 -6.30 -6.49
C LEU A 117 -12.12 -4.85 -5.97
N PRO A 118 -13.11 -4.00 -6.33
CA PRO A 118 -13.23 -2.67 -5.74
C PRO A 118 -13.39 -2.69 -4.21
N ALA A 119 -14.25 -3.54 -3.68
CA ALA A 119 -14.45 -3.66 -2.22
C ALA A 119 -13.17 -4.12 -1.53
N TRP A 120 -12.49 -5.13 -2.10
CA TRP A 120 -11.21 -5.60 -1.62
C TRP A 120 -10.16 -4.48 -1.60
N LEU A 121 -10.00 -3.77 -2.73
CA LEU A 121 -9.02 -2.72 -2.90
C LEU A 121 -9.24 -1.56 -1.93
N SER A 122 -10.49 -1.19 -1.68
CA SER A 122 -10.87 -0.15 -0.70
C SER A 122 -10.43 -0.46 0.72
N VAL A 123 -10.37 -1.73 1.12
CA VAL A 123 -9.90 -2.13 2.45
C VAL A 123 -8.39 -2.24 2.48
N VAL A 124 -7.79 -2.99 1.54
CA VAL A 124 -6.33 -3.21 1.55
C VAL A 124 -5.56 -1.93 1.26
N GLY A 125 -6.10 -1.05 0.43
CA GLY A 125 -5.50 0.24 0.09
C GLY A 125 -5.31 1.12 1.33
N GLN A 126 -6.27 1.14 2.24
CA GLN A 126 -6.16 1.89 3.49
C GLN A 126 -4.99 1.40 4.36
N ALA A 127 -4.69 0.11 4.37
CA ALA A 127 -3.60 -0.46 5.15
C ALA A 127 -2.21 -0.06 4.62
N VAL A 128 -2.10 0.28 3.34
CA VAL A 128 -0.84 0.65 2.67
C VAL A 128 -0.79 2.12 2.23
N GLY A 129 -1.71 2.95 2.72
CA GLY A 129 -1.75 4.39 2.41
C GLY A 129 -2.17 4.72 0.98
N LEU A 130 -2.76 3.77 0.25
CA LEU A 130 -3.23 3.96 -1.12
C LEU A 130 -4.54 4.75 -1.09
N LYS A 131 -4.51 5.97 -1.63
CA LYS A 131 -5.69 6.82 -1.78
C LYS A 131 -6.39 6.44 -3.08
N ILE A 132 -7.53 5.78 -2.97
CA ILE A 132 -8.38 5.46 -4.13
C ILE A 132 -9.36 6.63 -4.31
N PRO A 133 -9.29 7.37 -5.42
CA PRO A 133 -10.28 8.41 -5.70
C PRO A 133 -11.68 7.80 -5.85
N LEU A 134 -12.68 8.40 -5.19
CA LEU A 134 -14.07 7.95 -5.23
C LEU A 134 -14.65 7.94 -6.66
N GLU A 135 -14.07 8.73 -7.57
CA GLU A 135 -14.39 8.81 -9.00
C GLU A 135 -14.30 7.44 -9.71
N LEU A 136 -13.52 6.49 -9.19
CA LEU A 136 -13.40 5.13 -9.75
C LEU A 136 -14.65 4.26 -9.56
N HIS A 137 -15.63 4.69 -8.76
CA HIS A 137 -16.92 4.03 -8.59
C HIS A 137 -17.99 4.50 -9.58
N SER A 138 -17.63 5.38 -10.52
CA SER A 138 -18.56 5.86 -11.55
C SER A 138 -18.70 4.81 -12.65
N ASN A 139 -19.74 3.97 -12.57
CA ASN A 139 -20.18 3.18 -13.71
C ASN A 139 -20.51 4.14 -14.87
N SER A 140 -19.78 4.00 -15.99
CA SER A 140 -20.24 4.50 -17.29
C SER A 140 -21.17 3.50 -17.96
#